data_AF-A0A6G1SBQ9-F1
#
_entry.id   AF-A0A6G1SBQ9-F1
#
_cell.length_a   1.000
_cell.length_b   1.000
_cell.length_c   1.000
_cell.angle_alpha   90.00
_cell.angle_beta   90.00
_cell.angle_gamma   90.00
#
_symmetry.space_group_name_H-M   'P 1'
#
loop_
_entity.id
_entity.type
_entity.pdbx_description
1 polymer ?
#
loop_
_entity_poly.entity_id
_entity_poly.type
_entity_poly.pdbx_seq_one_letter_code
_entity_poly.pdbx_strand_id
1 'polypeptide(L)'
;MDQTHSNKNDDMAQRAPLIVVLGATACGKSRLAIELARRFNGEIISADSMQVYKGLDIVTNKVTAAEQQLAKHHMIDFLDPLSRYSVIDFRNKSLEVIGNLHDNKRIPIVVGGTNYYIESLLWKAFILGPTLQSAKKEFHEPKQVEQDRTLIDSEFKLLKSLSEDTLHHQEDFEDVDKFFAKPIYNDAFAQVDSQKLWNILEKVDPNAAHLYHPKDKRRLIRSLQIIQENKKNYTEVLEHVNKSGEGDKSSLGGPLRFKSTLVIWLNCDHEILDKVMDERVDKMLDRGLLAELEDFHENYNKQRLTDGKKPEYDKGVFQTIGFKEFHDYLMLDTTTKESDEGNKILKRSIQRMKISTRQYAKRQLKWIRRRFLQSGTRDLPSVFKLETSFDEQGWLAQVQEPAYKIVSCFLEGRDYPGELLEFKKEPEKQEAVNNPGKHYCEICDRTFIGSFNIESHIMSKRHRKTAEKLSRKKRQRTDDDLEAEASETATKLSPPNVDIQIPREELNMEQEANDCTNKAHN
;
A
#
# COMPACT_ATOMS: atom_id res chain seq x y z
N MET A 1 51.27 -29.64 -18.28
CA MET A 1 50.49 -29.33 -17.08
C MET A 1 49.84 -27.98 -17.31
N ASP A 2 48.65 -27.94 -17.89
CA ASP A 2 47.81 -26.73 -17.90
C ASP A 2 46.38 -27.08 -18.32
N GLN A 3 45.51 -27.39 -17.35
CA GLN A 3 44.07 -27.66 -17.54
C GLN A 3 43.24 -27.33 -16.29
N THR A 4 43.47 -26.20 -15.62
CA THR A 4 42.67 -25.80 -14.43
C THR A 4 41.92 -24.48 -14.56
N HIS A 5 42.04 -23.76 -15.69
CA HIS A 5 41.32 -22.50 -15.90
C HIS A 5 39.93 -22.61 -16.58
N SER A 6 39.49 -23.82 -16.96
CA SER A 6 38.21 -24.01 -17.69
C SER A 6 36.98 -24.28 -16.81
N ASN A 7 37.12 -24.65 -15.52
CA ASN A 7 35.99 -25.18 -14.74
C ASN A 7 35.21 -24.17 -13.88
N LYS A 8 35.73 -22.97 -13.60
CA LYS A 8 35.02 -22.02 -12.70
C LYS A 8 33.86 -21.28 -13.36
N ASN A 9 33.96 -21.03 -14.67
CA ASN A 9 32.95 -20.24 -15.39
C ASN A 9 31.68 -21.03 -15.75
N ASP A 10 31.79 -22.35 -15.91
CA ASP A 10 30.63 -23.23 -16.18
C ASP A 10 29.81 -23.52 -14.91
N ASP A 11 30.44 -23.54 -13.73
CA ASP A 11 29.78 -23.74 -12.43
C ASP A 11 28.94 -22.49 -12.04
N MET A 12 29.37 -21.28 -12.41
CA MET A 12 28.56 -20.05 -12.25
C MET A 12 27.32 -20.02 -13.16
N ALA A 13 27.45 -20.49 -14.41
CA ALA A 13 26.32 -20.55 -15.34
C ALA A 13 25.25 -21.55 -14.88
N GLN A 14 25.66 -22.66 -14.24
CA GLN A 14 24.72 -23.63 -13.66
C GLN A 14 23.99 -23.13 -12.40
N ARG A 15 24.58 -22.17 -11.67
CA ARG A 15 23.99 -21.64 -10.42
C ARG A 15 23.03 -20.47 -10.61
N ALA A 16 23.09 -19.77 -11.75
CA ALA A 16 22.24 -18.63 -12.08
C ALA A 16 22.14 -17.60 -10.92
N PRO A 17 23.26 -16.99 -10.51
CA PRO A 17 23.33 -16.14 -9.32
C PRO A 17 22.47 -14.88 -9.47
N LEU A 18 21.81 -14.49 -8.39
CA LEU A 18 21.05 -13.25 -8.28
C LEU A 18 21.48 -12.51 -7.02
N ILE A 19 21.89 -11.25 -7.16
CA ILE A 19 22.23 -10.38 -6.03
C ILE A 19 21.10 -9.37 -5.84
N VAL A 20 20.68 -9.17 -4.59
CA VAL A 20 19.63 -8.20 -4.23
C VAL A 20 20.16 -7.25 -3.17
N VAL A 21 20.00 -5.95 -3.39
CA VAL A 21 20.32 -4.91 -2.41
C VAL A 21 19.03 -4.32 -1.83
N LEU A 22 18.77 -4.62 -0.55
CA LEU A 22 17.62 -4.14 0.22
C LEU A 22 18.00 -3.00 1.15
N GLY A 23 16.99 -2.23 1.57
CA GLY A 23 17.15 -1.17 2.56
C GLY A 23 16.07 -0.10 2.41
N ALA A 24 16.04 0.83 3.36
CA ALA A 24 15.15 1.98 3.27
C ALA A 24 15.58 2.95 2.16
N THR A 25 14.71 3.89 1.77
CA THR A 25 15.17 5.03 0.98
C THR A 25 16.29 5.79 1.70
N ALA A 26 17.17 6.44 0.94
CA ALA A 26 18.35 7.17 1.41
C ALA A 26 19.49 6.38 2.09
N CYS A 27 19.39 5.05 2.28
CA CYS A 27 20.48 4.26 2.90
C CYS A 27 21.62 3.85 1.94
N GLY A 28 21.79 4.51 0.79
CA GLY A 28 22.90 4.23 -0.14
C GLY A 28 22.75 3.01 -1.07
N LYS A 29 21.55 2.43 -1.22
CA LYS A 29 21.33 1.22 -2.07
C LYS A 29 21.90 1.34 -3.48
N SER A 30 21.61 2.44 -4.18
CA SER A 30 22.08 2.65 -5.56
C SER A 30 23.60 2.76 -5.63
N ARG A 31 24.22 3.44 -4.65
CA ARG A 31 25.68 3.55 -4.53
C ARG A 31 26.31 2.15 -4.44
N LEU A 32 25.83 1.32 -3.52
CA LEU A 32 26.33 -0.05 -3.38
C LEU A 32 26.09 -0.88 -4.64
N ALA A 33 24.91 -0.78 -5.27
CA ALA A 33 24.61 -1.54 -6.47
C ALA A 33 25.57 -1.20 -7.64
N ILE A 34 25.91 0.09 -7.82
CA ILE A 34 26.89 0.55 -8.83
C ILE A 34 28.29 0.03 -8.50
N GLU A 35 28.71 0.14 -7.25
CA GLU A 35 30.00 -0.37 -6.76
C GLU A 35 30.14 -1.88 -7.04
N LEU A 36 29.10 -2.66 -6.72
CA LEU A 36 29.04 -4.10 -7.01
C LEU A 36 29.03 -4.40 -8.51
N ALA A 37 28.23 -3.68 -9.30
CA ALA A 37 28.14 -3.90 -10.75
C ALA A 37 29.49 -3.70 -11.44
N ARG A 38 30.20 -2.63 -11.08
CA ARG A 38 31.55 -2.35 -11.60
C ARG A 38 32.55 -3.42 -11.18
N ARG A 39 32.47 -3.88 -9.92
CA ARG A 39 33.45 -4.82 -9.37
C ARG A 39 33.27 -6.24 -9.90
N PHE A 40 32.04 -6.69 -10.10
CA PHE A 40 31.71 -8.08 -10.39
C PHE A 40 31.08 -8.30 -11.77
N ASN A 41 31.33 -7.39 -12.73
CA ASN A 41 30.81 -7.51 -14.10
C ASN A 41 29.26 -7.63 -14.14
N GLY A 42 28.60 -6.90 -13.26
CA GLY A 42 27.14 -6.94 -13.10
C GLY A 42 26.41 -5.85 -13.88
N GLU A 43 25.11 -6.03 -14.04
CA GLU A 43 24.17 -5.01 -14.52
C GLU A 43 23.02 -4.88 -13.52
N ILE A 44 22.47 -3.67 -13.40
CA ILE A 44 21.54 -3.30 -12.33
C ILE A 44 20.10 -3.36 -12.85
N ILE A 45 19.19 -3.93 -12.07
CA ILE A 45 17.75 -3.95 -12.35
C ILE A 45 17.06 -3.11 -11.27
N SER A 46 16.50 -1.95 -11.66
CA SER A 46 15.78 -1.08 -10.72
C SER A 46 14.42 -1.67 -10.36
N ALA A 47 14.23 -2.01 -9.08
CA ALA A 47 12.99 -2.47 -8.48
C ALA A 47 12.29 -1.33 -7.72
N ASP A 48 12.12 -0.17 -8.37
CA ASP A 48 11.38 0.97 -7.85
C ASP A 48 10.20 1.30 -8.77
N SER A 49 8.99 1.24 -8.22
CA SER A 49 7.76 1.42 -9.00
C SER A 49 7.57 2.82 -9.56
N MET A 50 8.29 3.83 -9.05
CA MET A 50 8.20 5.20 -9.56
C MET A 50 9.31 5.51 -10.57
N GLN A 51 10.48 4.87 -10.46
CA GLN A 51 11.62 5.12 -11.36
C GLN A 51 11.45 4.53 -12.77
N VAL A 52 10.49 3.63 -12.97
CA VAL A 52 10.16 3.09 -14.31
C VAL A 52 9.64 4.16 -15.27
N TYR A 53 9.04 5.24 -14.74
CA TYR A 53 8.37 6.29 -15.50
C TYR A 53 9.36 7.31 -16.07
N LYS A 54 9.05 7.85 -17.25
CA LYS A 54 9.80 8.94 -17.89
C LYS A 54 9.62 10.27 -17.15
N GLY A 55 10.70 11.02 -17.02
CA GLY A 55 10.73 12.29 -16.28
C GLY A 55 10.53 12.10 -14.76
N LEU A 56 10.32 13.19 -14.03
CA LEU A 56 10.26 13.19 -12.56
C LEU A 56 11.52 12.59 -11.90
N ASP A 57 12.69 12.83 -12.49
CA ASP A 57 13.97 12.25 -12.12
C ASP A 57 14.42 12.68 -10.72
N ILE A 58 14.22 13.94 -10.37
CA ILE A 58 14.59 14.51 -9.08
C ILE A 58 13.68 13.93 -8.00
N VAL A 59 12.36 14.06 -8.13
CA VAL A 59 11.40 13.61 -7.11
C VAL A 59 11.40 12.10 -6.90
N THR A 60 11.60 11.31 -7.97
CA THR A 60 11.73 9.84 -7.88
C THR A 60 13.14 9.39 -7.53
N ASN A 61 14.08 10.33 -7.37
CA ASN A 61 15.46 10.09 -6.99
C ASN A 61 16.13 9.04 -7.90
N LYS A 62 15.93 9.17 -9.21
CA LYS A 62 16.61 8.33 -10.19
C LYS A 62 18.12 8.53 -10.10
N VAL A 63 18.85 7.47 -10.41
CA VAL A 63 20.29 7.56 -10.64
C VAL A 63 20.54 8.52 -11.81
N THR A 64 21.48 9.43 -11.62
CA THR A 64 21.84 10.45 -12.61
C THR A 64 22.45 9.82 -13.87
N ALA A 65 22.49 10.55 -14.98
CA ALA A 65 23.14 10.09 -16.20
C ALA A 65 24.61 9.70 -15.97
N ALA A 66 25.33 10.45 -15.12
CA ALA A 66 26.71 10.14 -14.74
C ALA A 66 26.79 8.78 -14.00
N GLU A 67 25.90 8.52 -13.05
CA GLU A 67 25.84 7.24 -12.33
C GLU A 67 25.43 6.08 -13.26
N GLN A 68 24.53 6.30 -14.21
CA GLN A 68 24.13 5.29 -15.20
C GLN A 68 25.26 4.96 -16.20
N GLN A 69 26.21 5.87 -16.43
CA GLN A 69 27.42 5.59 -17.20
C GLN A 69 28.40 4.69 -16.42
N LEU A 70 28.36 4.74 -15.08
CA LEU A 70 29.24 3.90 -14.24
C LEU A 70 28.81 2.43 -14.25
N ALA A 71 27.51 2.16 -14.39
CA ALA A 71 26.94 0.81 -14.49
C ALA A 71 25.60 0.85 -15.23
N LYS A 72 25.37 -0.10 -16.13
CA LYS A 72 24.12 -0.18 -16.90
C LYS A 72 22.94 -0.50 -15.98
N HIS A 73 21.87 0.28 -16.13
CA HIS A 73 20.62 0.12 -15.40
C HIS A 73 19.50 -0.31 -16.35
N HIS A 74 18.73 -1.30 -15.92
CA HIS A 74 17.49 -1.76 -16.54
C HIS A 74 16.30 -1.32 -15.69
N MET A 75 15.11 -1.38 -16.28
CA MET A 75 13.84 -1.09 -15.59
C MET A 75 13.76 0.33 -15.02
N ILE A 76 14.42 1.29 -15.67
CA ILE A 76 14.40 2.71 -15.30
C ILE A 76 14.04 3.55 -16.54
N ASP A 77 13.26 4.60 -16.34
CA ASP A 77 13.01 5.66 -17.33
C ASP A 77 12.47 5.21 -18.72
N PHE A 78 11.68 4.13 -18.77
CA PHE A 78 11.19 3.58 -20.04
C PHE A 78 9.68 3.75 -20.27
N LEU A 79 8.91 3.96 -19.21
CA LEU A 79 7.45 3.95 -19.24
C LEU A 79 6.86 5.35 -19.36
N ASP A 80 5.87 5.52 -20.22
CA ASP A 80 5.14 6.78 -20.35
C ASP A 80 4.37 7.15 -19.04
N PRO A 81 4.36 8.43 -18.61
CA PRO A 81 3.70 8.88 -17.37
C PRO A 81 2.21 8.55 -17.24
N LEU A 82 1.47 8.47 -18.35
CA LEU A 82 0.04 8.15 -18.35
C LEU A 82 -0.21 6.64 -18.41
N SER A 83 0.83 5.86 -18.68
CA SER A 83 0.75 4.40 -18.71
C SER A 83 0.68 3.78 -17.32
N ARG A 84 0.10 2.58 -17.28
CA ARG A 84 0.01 1.79 -16.05
C ARG A 84 1.11 0.76 -15.99
N TYR A 85 1.57 0.49 -14.78
CA TYR A 85 2.57 -0.52 -14.53
C TYR A 85 2.20 -1.35 -13.31
N SER A 86 2.11 -2.65 -13.51
CA SER A 86 1.81 -3.59 -12.44
C SER A 86 3.08 -4.34 -12.00
N VAL A 87 2.96 -5.01 -10.86
CA VAL A 87 4.00 -5.92 -10.38
C VAL A 87 4.20 -7.12 -11.32
N ILE A 88 3.16 -7.53 -12.06
CA ILE A 88 3.25 -8.63 -13.04
C ILE A 88 4.11 -8.19 -14.23
N ASP A 89 3.90 -6.97 -14.72
CA ASP A 89 4.68 -6.39 -15.81
C ASP A 89 6.15 -6.27 -15.41
N PHE A 90 6.41 -5.76 -14.19
CA PHE A 90 7.76 -5.68 -13.64
C PHE A 90 8.41 -7.07 -13.58
N ARG A 91 7.72 -8.05 -12.98
CA ARG A 91 8.24 -9.42 -12.83
C ARG A 91 8.59 -10.01 -14.18
N ASN A 92 7.66 -9.99 -15.14
CA ASN A 92 7.85 -10.64 -16.42
C ASN A 92 9.01 -10.01 -17.21
N LYS A 93 9.06 -8.66 -17.31
CA LYS A 93 10.17 -7.96 -17.97
C LYS A 93 11.50 -8.17 -17.25
N SER A 94 11.52 -8.14 -15.92
CA SER A 94 12.75 -8.35 -15.15
C SER A 94 13.28 -9.77 -15.28
N LEU A 95 12.41 -10.78 -15.36
CA LEU A 95 12.83 -12.17 -15.58
C LEU A 95 13.47 -12.38 -16.96
N GLU A 96 12.94 -11.72 -17.99
CA GLU A 96 13.55 -11.70 -19.32
C GLU A 96 14.95 -11.06 -19.29
N VAL A 97 15.07 -9.90 -18.64
CA VAL A 97 16.37 -9.22 -18.45
C VAL A 97 17.34 -10.12 -17.70
N ILE A 98 16.92 -10.77 -16.61
CA ILE A 98 17.78 -11.68 -15.84
C ILE A 98 18.26 -12.85 -16.70
N GLY A 99 17.38 -13.48 -17.47
CA GLY A 99 17.75 -14.56 -18.40
C GLY A 99 18.81 -14.09 -19.39
N ASN A 100 18.58 -12.95 -20.05
CA ASN A 100 19.54 -12.38 -20.98
C ASN A 100 20.88 -12.04 -20.31
N LEU A 101 20.88 -11.56 -19.07
CA LEU A 101 22.12 -11.28 -18.34
C LEU A 101 22.89 -12.57 -18.02
N HIS A 102 22.20 -13.61 -17.57
CA HIS A 102 22.80 -14.93 -17.33
C HIS A 102 23.40 -15.52 -18.61
N ASP A 103 22.68 -15.48 -19.73
CA ASP A 103 23.16 -15.94 -21.04
C ASP A 103 24.43 -15.19 -21.48
N ASN A 104 24.52 -13.90 -21.15
CA ASN A 104 25.68 -13.05 -21.44
C ASN A 104 26.77 -13.08 -20.34
N LYS A 105 26.68 -14.01 -19.37
CA LYS A 105 27.63 -14.15 -18.25
C LYS A 105 27.80 -12.86 -17.43
N ARG A 106 26.72 -12.08 -17.30
CA ARG A 106 26.62 -10.88 -16.46
C ARG A 106 25.85 -11.20 -15.20
N ILE A 107 26.21 -10.53 -14.10
CA ILE A 107 25.55 -10.75 -12.81
C ILE A 107 24.37 -9.78 -12.66
N PRO A 108 23.12 -10.27 -12.54
CA PRO A 108 21.99 -9.42 -12.26
C PRO A 108 22.01 -8.93 -10.81
N ILE A 109 21.98 -7.61 -10.64
CA ILE A 109 21.92 -6.95 -9.33
C ILE A 109 20.59 -6.19 -9.22
N VAL A 110 19.67 -6.71 -8.42
CA VAL A 110 18.35 -6.10 -8.21
C VAL A 110 18.43 -5.11 -7.06
N VAL A 111 18.00 -3.87 -7.28
CA VAL A 111 18.04 -2.81 -6.27
C VAL A 111 16.79 -1.95 -6.36
N GLY A 112 16.16 -1.62 -5.23
CA GLY A 112 15.02 -0.72 -5.27
C GLY A 112 14.28 -0.59 -3.95
N GLY A 113 13.38 0.39 -3.89
CA GLY A 113 12.56 0.64 -2.71
C GLY A 113 11.25 -0.15 -2.67
N THR A 114 10.80 -0.69 -3.82
CA THR A 114 9.53 -1.41 -3.91
C THR A 114 9.76 -2.87 -3.57
N ASN A 115 9.85 -3.19 -2.27
CA ASN A 115 10.06 -4.55 -1.78
C ASN A 115 9.04 -5.57 -2.32
N TYR A 116 7.83 -5.11 -2.67
CA TYR A 116 6.80 -5.92 -3.32
C TYR A 116 7.23 -6.43 -4.71
N TYR A 117 7.96 -5.62 -5.47
CA TYR A 117 8.52 -5.99 -6.77
C TYR A 117 9.63 -7.03 -6.60
N ILE A 118 10.55 -6.80 -5.65
CA ILE A 118 11.62 -7.74 -5.32
C ILE A 118 11.03 -9.08 -4.88
N GLU A 119 10.01 -9.05 -4.03
CA GLU A 119 9.33 -10.26 -3.56
C GLU A 119 8.68 -11.05 -4.72
N SER A 120 8.08 -10.36 -5.69
CA SER A 120 7.51 -11.00 -6.89
C SER A 120 8.53 -11.69 -7.79
N LEU A 121 9.77 -11.22 -7.72
CA LEU A 121 10.87 -11.73 -8.52
C LEU A 121 11.50 -12.96 -7.86
N LEU A 122 11.67 -12.90 -6.54
CA LEU A 122 12.34 -13.94 -5.76
C LEU A 122 11.49 -15.20 -5.58
N TRP A 123 10.17 -15.10 -5.45
CA TRP A 123 9.33 -16.26 -5.12
C TRP A 123 8.33 -16.61 -6.25
N LYS A 124 8.10 -17.91 -6.47
CA LYS A 124 7.30 -18.39 -7.62
C LYS A 124 5.80 -18.13 -7.52
N ALA A 125 5.22 -18.28 -6.34
CA ALA A 125 3.77 -18.26 -6.10
C ALA A 125 3.27 -16.96 -5.45
N PHE A 126 4.06 -15.88 -5.50
CA PHE A 126 3.70 -14.61 -4.87
C PHE A 126 2.58 -13.85 -5.59
N ILE A 127 2.42 -14.06 -6.91
CA ILE A 127 1.36 -13.44 -7.72
C ILE A 127 0.77 -14.47 -8.67
N LEU A 128 -0.50 -14.81 -8.43
CA LEU A 128 -1.32 -15.66 -9.29
C LEU A 128 -1.76 -14.88 -10.53
N GLY A 129 -0.90 -14.74 -11.54
CA GLY A 129 -1.25 -14.18 -12.85
C GLY A 129 -0.98 -15.20 -13.96
N PRO A 130 -1.47 -14.96 -15.20
CA PRO A 130 -1.26 -15.88 -16.31
C PRO A 130 0.23 -16.19 -16.47
N THR A 131 0.56 -17.48 -16.50
CA THR A 131 1.93 -17.97 -16.64
C THR A 131 2.42 -17.69 -18.06
N LEU A 132 3.72 -17.49 -18.26
CA LEU A 132 4.33 -17.22 -19.59
C LEU A 132 3.93 -18.22 -20.69
N GLN A 133 3.45 -19.42 -20.34
CA GLN A 133 2.98 -20.42 -21.31
C GLN A 133 1.66 -20.04 -22.00
N SER A 134 0.78 -19.25 -21.36
CA SER A 134 -0.47 -18.79 -21.99
C SER A 134 -0.32 -17.49 -22.77
N ALA A 135 0.80 -16.77 -22.61
CA ALA A 135 1.08 -15.50 -23.30
C ALA A 135 1.67 -15.67 -24.72
N LYS A 136 2.05 -16.89 -25.14
CA LYS A 136 2.63 -17.15 -26.46
C LYS A 136 1.64 -17.06 -27.63
N LYS A 137 0.35 -16.81 -27.39
CA LYS A 137 -0.63 -16.83 -28.49
C LYS A 137 -0.89 -15.49 -29.19
N GLU A 138 -0.54 -14.34 -28.62
CA GLU A 138 -0.77 -13.06 -29.31
C GLU A 138 0.29 -12.01 -28.92
N PHE A 139 1.39 -11.98 -29.66
CA PHE A 139 2.24 -10.79 -29.76
C PHE A 139 2.84 -10.75 -31.17
N HIS A 140 2.26 -9.92 -32.04
CA HIS A 140 2.88 -9.54 -33.31
C HIS A 140 3.81 -8.34 -33.07
N GLU A 141 4.99 -8.37 -33.69
CA GLU A 141 5.96 -7.26 -33.69
C GLU A 141 5.37 -5.97 -34.29
N PRO A 142 5.66 -4.78 -33.72
CA PRO A 142 5.15 -3.53 -34.25
C PRO A 142 5.98 -3.07 -35.45
N LYS A 143 5.40 -3.10 -36.66
CA LYS A 143 5.88 -2.34 -37.82
C LYS A 143 4.79 -1.39 -38.30
N GLN A 144 5.14 -0.10 -38.27
CA GLN A 144 4.52 1.09 -38.89
C GLN A 144 3.28 1.70 -38.19
N VAL A 145 3.44 2.98 -37.81
CA VAL A 145 2.77 3.67 -36.68
C VAL A 145 1.57 4.54 -37.08
N GLU A 146 1.18 4.63 -38.36
CA GLU A 146 0.17 5.61 -38.78
C GLU A 146 -1.22 5.05 -39.09
N GLN A 147 -1.39 3.75 -39.36
CA GLN A 147 -2.71 3.17 -39.67
C GLN A 147 -3.42 2.57 -38.44
N ASP A 148 -2.70 2.30 -37.35
CA ASP A 148 -3.28 1.74 -36.10
C ASP A 148 -3.99 2.77 -35.22
N ARG A 149 -3.73 4.06 -35.41
CA ARG A 149 -4.35 5.10 -34.58
C ARG A 149 -5.88 5.15 -34.76
N THR A 150 -6.36 4.85 -35.97
CA THR A 150 -7.79 4.80 -36.29
C THR A 150 -8.48 3.51 -35.82
N LEU A 151 -7.75 2.39 -35.77
CA LEU A 151 -8.27 1.11 -35.27
C LEU A 151 -8.32 1.10 -33.73
N ILE A 152 -7.28 1.60 -33.07
CA ILE A 152 -7.25 1.77 -31.62
C ILE A 152 -8.31 2.77 -31.18
N ASP A 153 -8.50 3.89 -31.87
CA ASP A 153 -9.61 4.82 -31.56
C ASP A 153 -10.99 4.17 -31.76
N SER A 154 -11.15 3.26 -32.72
CA SER A 154 -12.41 2.55 -32.94
C SER A 154 -12.70 1.50 -31.85
N GLU A 155 -11.68 0.75 -31.41
CA GLU A 155 -11.79 -0.19 -30.28
C GLU A 155 -11.94 0.53 -28.94
N PHE A 156 -11.23 1.64 -28.72
CA PHE A 156 -11.39 2.46 -27.52
C PHE A 156 -12.77 3.11 -27.48
N LYS A 157 -13.32 3.52 -28.62
CA LYS A 157 -14.68 4.09 -28.72
C LYS A 157 -15.76 3.03 -28.50
N LEU A 158 -15.53 1.78 -28.93
CA LEU A 158 -16.38 0.62 -28.64
C LEU A 158 -16.31 0.21 -27.16
N LEU A 159 -15.13 0.24 -26.53
CA LEU A 159 -14.94 0.01 -25.09
C LEU A 159 -15.55 1.12 -24.24
N LYS A 160 -15.51 2.37 -24.73
CA LYS A 160 -16.09 3.53 -24.05
C LYS A 160 -17.61 3.52 -24.14
N SER A 161 -18.20 3.16 -25.30
CA SER A 161 -19.64 2.96 -25.43
C SER A 161 -20.14 1.79 -24.57
N LEU A 162 -19.38 0.70 -24.47
CA LEU A 162 -19.69 -0.40 -23.54
C LEU A 162 -19.58 0.03 -22.06
N SER A 163 -18.65 0.94 -21.72
CA SER A 163 -18.49 1.45 -20.34
C SER A 163 -19.56 2.46 -19.91
N GLU A 164 -20.12 3.23 -20.85
CA GLU A 164 -21.15 4.23 -20.58
C GLU A 164 -22.53 3.59 -20.39
N ASP A 165 -22.87 2.54 -21.16
CA ASP A 165 -24.08 1.73 -20.94
C ASP A 165 -24.02 0.91 -19.63
N THR A 166 -22.82 0.66 -19.11
CA THR A 166 -22.61 -0.14 -17.88
C THR A 166 -22.83 0.65 -16.59
N LEU A 167 -22.86 1.99 -16.64
CA LEU A 167 -22.93 2.84 -15.44
C LEU A 167 -24.35 3.11 -14.92
N HIS A 168 -25.40 2.79 -15.70
CA HIS A 168 -26.78 3.18 -15.37
C HIS A 168 -27.74 2.06 -14.98
N HIS A 169 -27.38 0.79 -15.11
CA HIS A 169 -28.23 -0.31 -14.65
C HIS A 169 -27.75 -0.86 -13.31
N GLN A 170 -28.45 -0.49 -12.24
CA GLN A 170 -28.42 -1.12 -10.92
C GLN A 170 -28.96 -2.57 -10.94
N GLU A 171 -28.79 -3.31 -12.03
CA GLU A 171 -29.37 -4.64 -12.20
C GLU A 171 -28.48 -5.70 -11.53
N ASP A 172 -29.00 -6.24 -10.43
CA ASP A 172 -28.78 -7.56 -9.83
C ASP A 172 -27.34 -8.11 -9.83
N PHE A 173 -26.52 -7.51 -8.98
CA PHE A 173 -25.24 -8.08 -8.51
C PHE A 173 -25.41 -9.23 -7.49
N GLU A 174 -26.61 -9.80 -7.33
CA GLU A 174 -26.85 -10.93 -6.42
C GLU A 174 -26.48 -12.30 -7.03
N ASP A 175 -26.47 -12.37 -8.36
CA ASP A 175 -26.16 -13.57 -9.15
C ASP A 175 -24.66 -13.63 -9.47
N VAL A 176 -23.99 -14.62 -8.88
CA VAL A 176 -22.54 -14.84 -8.99
C VAL A 176 -22.14 -15.17 -10.44
N ASP A 177 -22.97 -15.89 -11.18
CA ASP A 177 -22.65 -16.31 -12.55
C ASP A 177 -22.74 -15.13 -13.52
N LYS A 178 -23.74 -14.25 -13.34
CA LYS A 178 -23.79 -12.96 -14.07
C LYS A 178 -22.64 -12.03 -13.72
N PHE A 179 -22.16 -12.07 -12.47
CA PHE A 179 -21.00 -11.26 -12.05
C PHE A 179 -19.71 -11.67 -12.77
N PHE A 180 -19.45 -12.98 -12.88
CA PHE A 180 -18.25 -13.50 -13.55
C PHE A 180 -18.35 -13.53 -15.08
N ALA A 181 -19.54 -13.31 -15.67
CA ALA A 181 -19.71 -13.19 -17.11
C ALA A 181 -19.04 -11.94 -17.70
N LYS A 182 -18.74 -10.91 -16.89
CA LYS A 182 -18.06 -9.69 -17.30
C LYS A 182 -16.59 -9.72 -16.86
N PRO A 183 -15.61 -9.39 -17.72
CA PRO A 183 -14.20 -9.40 -17.33
C PRO A 183 -13.92 -8.40 -16.20
N ILE A 184 -13.31 -8.89 -15.11
CA ILE A 184 -13.03 -8.10 -13.92
C ILE A 184 -11.75 -7.30 -14.11
N TYR A 185 -11.84 -6.08 -14.62
CA TYR A 185 -10.70 -5.15 -14.64
C TYR A 185 -10.67 -4.26 -13.39
N ASN A 186 -9.47 -3.86 -12.94
CA ASN A 186 -9.32 -3.03 -11.74
C ASN A 186 -10.11 -1.71 -11.78
N ASP A 187 -10.34 -1.13 -12.97
CA ASP A 187 -11.12 0.10 -13.11
C ASP A 187 -12.61 -0.11 -13.26
N ALA A 188 -13.04 -1.21 -13.89
CA ALA A 188 -14.46 -1.50 -14.14
C ALA A 188 -15.25 -1.60 -12.82
N PHE A 189 -14.58 -2.01 -11.74
CA PHE A 189 -15.18 -2.16 -10.41
C PHE A 189 -14.79 -1.04 -9.44
N ALA A 190 -14.10 0.01 -9.91
CA ALA A 190 -13.69 1.14 -9.07
C ALA A 190 -14.89 1.92 -8.48
N GLN A 191 -16.07 1.84 -9.11
CA GLN A 191 -17.32 2.45 -8.63
C GLN A 191 -18.23 1.50 -7.81
N VAL A 192 -17.98 0.18 -7.85
CA VAL A 192 -18.80 -0.80 -7.13
C VAL A 192 -18.58 -0.70 -5.62
N ASP A 193 -19.64 -0.80 -4.82
CA ASP A 193 -19.52 -0.72 -3.37
C ASP A 193 -18.65 -1.86 -2.79
N SER A 194 -17.84 -1.54 -1.78
CA SER A 194 -16.85 -2.49 -1.24
C SER A 194 -17.51 -3.62 -0.46
N GLN A 195 -18.66 -3.36 0.17
CA GLN A 195 -19.41 -4.39 0.88
C GLN A 195 -20.02 -5.39 -0.09
N LYS A 196 -20.52 -4.94 -1.25
CA LYS A 196 -21.01 -5.83 -2.32
C LYS A 196 -19.92 -6.77 -2.83
N LEU A 197 -18.73 -6.25 -3.12
CA LEU A 197 -17.58 -7.07 -3.54
C LEU A 197 -17.19 -8.10 -2.49
N TRP A 198 -17.30 -7.71 -1.21
CA TRP A 198 -17.04 -8.64 -0.11
C TRP A 198 -18.07 -9.76 -0.04
N ASN A 199 -19.37 -9.45 -0.14
CA ASN A 199 -20.43 -10.44 -0.10
C ASN A 199 -20.29 -11.46 -1.25
N ILE A 200 -19.89 -11.00 -2.45
CA ILE A 200 -19.62 -11.89 -3.58
C ILE A 200 -18.42 -12.79 -3.28
N LEU A 201 -17.33 -12.25 -2.74
CA LEU A 201 -16.18 -13.06 -2.35
C LEU A 201 -16.54 -14.07 -1.25
N GLU A 202 -17.39 -13.71 -0.30
CA GLU A 202 -17.86 -14.63 0.75
C GLU A 202 -18.67 -15.79 0.17
N LYS A 203 -19.51 -15.55 -0.84
CA LYS A 203 -20.26 -16.64 -1.51
C LYS A 203 -19.35 -17.60 -2.27
N VAL A 204 -18.23 -17.11 -2.82
CA VAL A 204 -17.38 -17.88 -3.76
C VAL A 204 -16.17 -18.50 -3.07
N ASP A 205 -15.51 -17.77 -2.17
CA ASP A 205 -14.37 -18.20 -1.37
C ASP A 205 -14.47 -17.60 0.06
N PRO A 206 -15.28 -18.23 0.95
CA PRO A 206 -15.47 -17.76 2.32
C PRO A 206 -14.14 -17.61 3.09
N ASN A 207 -13.21 -18.53 2.85
CA ASN A 207 -11.90 -18.52 3.50
C ASN A 207 -11.10 -17.27 3.12
N ALA A 208 -11.03 -16.92 1.83
CA ALA A 208 -10.39 -15.69 1.38
C ALA A 208 -11.12 -14.43 1.89
N ALA A 209 -12.46 -14.45 1.91
CA ALA A 209 -13.27 -13.34 2.41
C ALA A 209 -13.00 -13.02 3.88
N HIS A 210 -12.69 -14.02 4.71
CA HIS A 210 -12.39 -13.86 6.13
C HIS A 210 -10.98 -13.28 6.38
N LEU A 211 -10.05 -13.44 5.43
CA LEU A 211 -8.71 -12.86 5.51
C LEU A 211 -8.68 -11.34 5.26
N TYR A 212 -9.69 -10.80 4.56
CA TYR A 212 -9.70 -9.41 4.13
C TYR A 212 -10.79 -8.58 4.82
N HIS A 213 -10.47 -7.30 5.04
CA HIS A 213 -11.43 -6.35 5.57
C HIS A 213 -12.36 -5.91 4.44
N PRO A 214 -13.68 -5.72 4.64
CA PRO A 214 -14.60 -5.32 3.57
C PRO A 214 -14.22 -4.01 2.87
N LYS A 215 -13.55 -3.10 3.60
CA LYS A 215 -12.98 -1.85 3.04
C LYS A 215 -11.70 -2.03 2.21
N ASP A 216 -11.09 -3.22 2.19
CA ASP A 216 -9.89 -3.50 1.39
C ASP A 216 -10.25 -3.87 -0.05
N LYS A 217 -10.92 -2.91 -0.71
CA LYS A 217 -11.50 -3.08 -2.05
C LYS A 217 -10.51 -3.64 -3.07
N ARG A 218 -9.24 -3.20 -3.01
CA ARG A 218 -8.19 -3.65 -3.94
C ARG A 218 -7.89 -5.13 -3.80
N ARG A 219 -7.81 -5.65 -2.57
CA ARG A 219 -7.59 -7.09 -2.35
C ARG A 219 -8.81 -7.92 -2.72
N LEU A 220 -10.02 -7.41 -2.44
CA LEU A 220 -11.27 -8.08 -2.82
C LEU A 220 -11.39 -8.23 -4.34
N ILE A 221 -11.19 -7.14 -5.09
CA ILE A 221 -11.19 -7.17 -6.56
C ILE A 221 -10.15 -8.16 -7.07
N ARG A 222 -8.94 -8.14 -6.50
CA ARG A 222 -7.89 -9.03 -6.97
C ARG A 222 -8.20 -10.50 -6.70
N SER A 223 -8.77 -10.84 -5.55
CA SER A 223 -9.18 -12.23 -5.26
C SER A 223 -10.26 -12.70 -6.23
N LEU A 224 -11.26 -11.85 -6.51
CA LEU A 224 -12.30 -12.15 -7.50
C LEU A 224 -11.73 -12.30 -8.92
N GLN A 225 -10.76 -11.47 -9.32
CA GLN A 225 -10.04 -11.62 -10.59
C GLN A 225 -9.33 -12.97 -10.70
N ILE A 226 -8.63 -13.39 -9.64
CA ILE A 226 -7.91 -14.66 -9.63
C ILE A 226 -8.89 -15.83 -9.82
N ILE A 227 -10.06 -15.75 -9.20
CA ILE A 227 -11.11 -16.76 -9.33
C ILE A 227 -11.64 -16.80 -10.78
N GLN A 228 -11.87 -15.64 -11.39
CA GLN A 228 -12.32 -15.54 -12.78
C GLN A 228 -11.27 -16.10 -13.77
N GLU A 229 -10.00 -15.72 -13.60
CA GLU A 229 -8.90 -16.13 -14.47
C GLU A 229 -8.60 -17.63 -14.39
N ASN A 230 -8.64 -18.21 -13.18
CA ASN A 230 -8.18 -19.58 -12.95
C ASN A 230 -9.31 -20.61 -12.82
N LYS A 231 -10.58 -20.16 -12.75
CA LYS A 231 -11.77 -21.00 -12.45
C LYS A 231 -11.60 -21.88 -11.21
N LYS A 232 -10.73 -21.48 -10.29
CA LYS A 232 -10.40 -22.15 -9.03
C LYS A 232 -10.35 -21.10 -7.93
N ASN A 233 -10.77 -21.47 -6.72
CA ASN A 233 -10.80 -20.54 -5.61
C ASN A 233 -9.39 -20.11 -5.20
N TYR A 234 -9.24 -18.87 -4.70
CA TYR A 234 -7.92 -18.32 -4.34
C TYR A 234 -7.21 -19.22 -3.31
N THR A 235 -7.96 -19.73 -2.34
CA THR A 235 -7.46 -20.70 -1.37
C THR A 235 -7.12 -22.06 -1.98
N GLU A 236 -7.88 -22.55 -2.96
CA GLU A 236 -7.57 -23.80 -3.66
C GLU A 236 -6.30 -23.70 -4.50
N VAL A 237 -6.05 -22.56 -5.15
CA VAL A 237 -4.80 -22.32 -5.89
C VAL A 237 -3.61 -22.28 -4.94
N LEU A 238 -3.75 -21.62 -3.78
CA LEU A 238 -2.73 -21.64 -2.73
C LEU A 238 -2.50 -23.06 -2.19
N GLU A 239 -3.57 -23.82 -1.95
CA GLU A 239 -3.48 -25.21 -1.50
C GLU A 239 -2.85 -26.13 -2.53
N HIS A 240 -3.17 -25.96 -3.82
CA HIS A 240 -2.60 -26.78 -4.89
C HIS A 240 -1.10 -26.50 -5.06
N VAL A 241 -0.67 -25.23 -4.95
CA VAL A 241 0.75 -24.85 -4.89
C VAL A 241 1.43 -25.50 -3.67
N ASN A 242 0.75 -25.58 -2.53
CA ASN A 242 1.28 -26.24 -1.33
C ASN A 242 1.28 -27.78 -1.40
N LYS A 243 0.37 -28.39 -2.18
CA LYS A 243 0.20 -29.87 -2.29
C LYS A 243 1.08 -30.50 -3.38
N SER A 244 1.47 -29.76 -4.42
CA SER A 244 2.22 -30.28 -5.56
C SER A 244 3.72 -30.54 -5.27
N GLY A 245 4.17 -30.45 -4.02
CA GLY A 245 5.56 -30.76 -3.62
C GLY A 245 6.61 -29.77 -4.12
N GLU A 246 6.24 -28.85 -5.01
CA GLU A 246 7.06 -27.72 -5.45
C GLU A 246 6.87 -26.46 -4.58
N GLY A 247 6.03 -26.52 -3.53
CA GLY A 247 5.82 -25.42 -2.60
C GLY A 247 5.78 -25.91 -1.16
N ASP A 248 6.72 -25.45 -0.35
CA ASP A 248 6.65 -25.58 1.11
C ASP A 248 5.38 -24.87 1.62
N LYS A 249 4.81 -25.34 2.74
CA LYS A 249 3.50 -24.98 3.32
C LYS A 249 3.41 -23.51 3.76
N SER A 250 3.64 -22.55 2.88
CA SER A 250 3.60 -21.12 3.18
C SER A 250 2.48 -20.43 2.42
N SER A 251 1.65 -19.71 3.16
CA SER A 251 0.65 -18.77 2.64
C SER A 251 1.27 -17.56 1.91
N LEU A 252 2.60 -17.51 1.73
CA LEU A 252 3.37 -16.30 1.43
C LEU A 252 4.43 -16.48 0.33
N GLY A 253 4.16 -17.29 -0.71
CA GLY A 253 4.86 -17.14 -2.00
C GLY A 253 5.58 -18.36 -2.57
N GLY A 254 5.55 -19.52 -1.93
CA GLY A 254 6.18 -20.75 -2.46
C GLY A 254 7.72 -20.73 -2.41
N PRO A 255 8.44 -21.55 -3.22
CA PRO A 255 9.90 -21.66 -3.17
C PRO A 255 10.57 -20.46 -3.85
N LEU A 256 11.87 -20.30 -3.58
CA LEU A 256 12.70 -19.35 -4.32
C LEU A 256 12.78 -19.74 -5.80
N ARG A 257 12.68 -18.74 -6.66
CA ARG A 257 12.82 -18.87 -8.11
C ARG A 257 14.28 -19.10 -8.50
N PHE A 258 15.20 -18.42 -7.84
CA PHE A 258 16.64 -18.55 -8.03
C PHE A 258 17.24 -19.13 -6.76
N LYS A 259 17.73 -20.37 -6.83
CA LYS A 259 18.33 -21.05 -5.66
C LYS A 259 19.61 -20.34 -5.18
N SER A 260 20.38 -19.79 -6.11
CA SER A 260 21.54 -18.96 -5.81
C SER A 260 21.11 -17.49 -5.70
N THR A 261 20.44 -17.13 -4.60
CA THR A 261 20.08 -15.73 -4.30
C THR A 261 20.85 -15.23 -3.08
N LEU A 262 21.59 -14.14 -3.25
CA LEU A 262 22.23 -13.39 -2.19
C LEU A 262 21.48 -12.07 -1.93
N VAL A 263 21.15 -11.80 -0.68
CA VAL A 263 20.54 -10.54 -0.28
C VAL A 263 21.49 -9.78 0.65
N ILE A 264 21.79 -8.54 0.30
CA ILE A 264 22.50 -7.59 1.16
C ILE A 264 21.47 -6.57 1.63
N TRP A 265 21.24 -6.51 2.94
CA TRP A 265 20.35 -5.54 3.56
C TRP A 265 21.14 -4.44 4.23
N LEU A 266 21.04 -3.23 3.67
CA LEU A 266 21.54 -2.00 4.26
C LEU A 266 20.61 -1.56 5.38
N ASN A 267 21.11 -1.65 6.61
CA ASN A 267 20.45 -1.16 7.80
C ASN A 267 21.05 0.20 8.20
N CYS A 268 20.23 1.04 8.81
CA CYS A 268 20.64 2.33 9.33
C CYS A 268 19.83 2.62 10.58
N ASP A 269 20.43 3.31 11.54
CA ASP A 269 19.69 3.84 12.68
C ASP A 269 18.58 4.80 12.21
N HIS A 270 17.43 4.73 12.87
CA HIS A 270 16.25 5.47 12.47
C HIS A 270 16.39 6.99 12.64
N GLU A 271 17.12 7.46 13.65
CA GLU A 271 17.30 8.90 13.91
C GLU A 271 18.24 9.53 12.89
N ILE A 272 19.33 8.83 12.57
CA ILE A 272 20.27 9.26 11.53
C ILE A 272 19.57 9.26 10.17
N LEU A 273 18.83 8.19 9.85
CA LEU A 273 18.13 8.08 8.58
C LEU A 273 17.08 9.18 8.40
N ASP A 274 16.36 9.55 9.46
CA ASP A 274 15.37 10.64 9.41
C ASP A 274 16.03 11.98 9.05
N LYS A 275 17.22 12.29 9.59
CA LYS A 275 17.99 13.50 9.23
C LYS A 275 18.45 13.47 7.77
N VAL A 276 19.03 12.37 7.33
CA VAL A 276 19.52 12.22 5.95
C VAL A 276 18.38 12.32 4.94
N MET A 277 17.20 11.78 5.25
CA MET A 277 16.02 11.92 4.38
C MET A 277 15.54 13.36 4.29
N ASP A 278 15.58 14.12 5.39
CA ASP A 278 15.18 15.52 5.40
C ASP A 278 16.16 16.38 4.61
N GLU A 279 17.47 16.21 4.81
CA GLU A 279 18.52 16.87 4.02
C GLU A 279 18.44 16.49 2.54
N ARG A 280 18.07 15.25 2.22
CA ARG A 280 17.87 14.80 0.84
C ARG A 280 16.72 15.56 0.17
N VAL A 281 15.62 15.80 0.88
CA VAL A 281 14.51 16.61 0.35
C VAL A 281 14.97 18.05 0.13
N ASP A 282 15.77 18.60 1.02
CA ASP A 282 16.32 19.96 0.84
C ASP A 282 17.24 20.01 -0.40
N LYS A 283 18.13 19.03 -0.58
CA LYS A 283 18.96 18.91 -1.80
C LYS A 283 18.14 18.69 -3.07
N MET A 284 16.96 18.06 -2.99
CA MET A 284 16.05 17.94 -4.14
C MET A 284 15.52 19.32 -4.55
N LEU A 285 15.16 20.18 -3.60
CA LEU A 285 14.73 21.55 -3.87
C LEU A 285 15.84 22.36 -4.55
N ASP A 286 17.07 22.27 -4.04
CA ASP A 286 18.25 22.95 -4.61
C ASP A 286 18.53 22.51 -6.06
N ARG A 287 18.21 21.25 -6.39
CA ARG A 287 18.37 20.69 -7.73
C ARG A 287 17.26 21.06 -8.71
N GLY A 288 16.26 21.82 -8.28
CA GLY A 288 15.15 22.24 -9.13
C GLY A 288 13.91 21.34 -9.06
N LEU A 289 13.65 20.69 -7.91
CA LEU A 289 12.43 19.89 -7.70
C LEU A 289 11.16 20.67 -8.07
N LEU A 290 11.06 21.96 -7.71
CA LEU A 290 9.85 22.74 -8.00
C LEU A 290 9.60 22.88 -9.50
N ALA A 291 10.64 23.20 -10.27
CA ALA A 291 10.54 23.31 -11.73
C ALA A 291 10.11 21.98 -12.37
N GLU A 292 10.67 20.85 -11.90
CA GLU A 292 10.28 19.52 -12.36
C GLU A 292 8.80 19.21 -12.07
N LEU A 293 8.31 19.53 -10.87
CA LEU A 293 6.92 19.29 -10.49
C LEU A 293 5.95 20.19 -11.26
N GLU A 294 6.34 21.43 -11.53
CA GLU A 294 5.55 22.39 -12.32
C GLU A 294 5.45 21.96 -13.78
N ASP A 295 6.56 21.61 -14.42
CA ASP A 295 6.58 21.10 -15.79
C ASP A 295 5.73 19.83 -15.92
N PHE A 296 5.90 18.88 -14.99
CA PHE A 296 5.08 17.67 -14.98
C PHE A 296 3.59 17.97 -14.75
N HIS A 297 3.28 18.93 -13.88
CA HIS A 297 1.91 19.34 -13.62
C HIS A 297 1.26 19.92 -14.87
N GLU A 298 1.94 20.83 -15.57
CA GLU A 298 1.45 21.47 -16.78
C GLU A 298 1.23 20.45 -17.91
N ASN A 299 2.20 19.58 -18.14
CA ASN A 299 2.19 18.64 -19.25
C ASN A 299 1.20 17.46 -19.06
N TYR A 300 1.04 16.95 -17.83
CA TYR A 300 0.31 15.70 -17.60
C TYR A 300 -0.85 15.80 -16.61
N ASN A 301 -0.81 16.73 -15.66
CA ASN A 301 -1.80 16.77 -14.58
C ASN A 301 -2.90 17.80 -14.82
N LYS A 302 -2.58 18.96 -15.38
CA LYS A 302 -3.51 20.08 -15.59
C LYS A 302 -4.67 19.68 -16.49
N GLN A 303 -4.38 19.02 -17.61
CA GLN A 303 -5.39 18.49 -18.54
C GLN A 303 -6.31 17.46 -17.85
N ARG A 304 -5.76 16.58 -17.00
CA ARG A 304 -6.56 15.60 -16.26
C ARG A 304 -7.52 16.23 -15.25
N LEU A 305 -7.18 17.41 -14.75
CA LEU A 305 -8.01 18.15 -13.79
C LEU A 305 -9.10 18.98 -14.47
N THR A 306 -8.89 19.42 -15.71
CA THR A 306 -9.90 20.15 -16.48
C THR A 306 -11.06 19.28 -16.94
N ASP A 307 -10.87 17.95 -16.99
CA ASP A 307 -11.88 16.98 -17.40
C ASP A 307 -13.04 16.79 -16.38
N GLY A 308 -13.11 17.64 -15.34
CA GLY A 308 -14.16 17.60 -14.30
C GLY A 308 -14.12 16.37 -13.39
N LYS A 309 -13.12 15.49 -13.56
CA LYS A 309 -12.91 14.29 -12.74
C LYS A 309 -12.06 14.61 -11.53
N LYS A 310 -12.34 13.92 -10.42
CA LYS A 310 -11.53 14.02 -9.21
C LYS A 310 -10.07 13.57 -9.51
N PRO A 311 -9.05 14.29 -9.00
CA PRO A 311 -7.67 13.86 -9.17
C PRO A 311 -7.42 12.44 -8.64
N GLU A 312 -7.03 11.54 -9.54
CA GLU A 312 -6.64 10.17 -9.18
C GLU A 312 -5.13 10.14 -8.83
N TYR A 313 -4.80 10.43 -7.57
CA TYR A 313 -3.45 10.32 -6.99
C TYR A 313 -3.11 8.92 -6.46
N ASP A 314 -3.96 7.94 -6.74
CA ASP A 314 -3.84 6.57 -6.26
C ASP A 314 -3.44 5.58 -7.37
N LYS A 315 -3.13 6.09 -8.57
CA LYS A 315 -2.75 5.33 -9.77
C LYS A 315 -1.50 5.88 -10.45
N GLY A 316 -0.73 4.97 -11.04
CA GLY A 316 0.45 5.27 -11.86
C GLY A 316 1.50 6.15 -11.16
N VAL A 317 2.17 6.97 -11.95
CA VAL A 317 3.23 7.90 -11.52
C VAL A 317 2.73 8.97 -10.54
N PHE A 318 1.43 9.29 -10.57
CA PHE A 318 0.82 10.30 -9.70
C PHE A 318 0.79 9.90 -8.22
N GLN A 319 1.09 8.64 -7.89
CA GLN A 319 1.28 8.17 -6.52
C GLN A 319 2.58 8.66 -5.87
N THR A 320 3.51 9.17 -6.68
CA THR A 320 4.86 9.60 -6.27
C THR A 320 4.82 10.50 -5.05
N ILE A 321 5.65 10.16 -4.06
CA ILE A 321 5.86 11.00 -2.87
C ILE A 321 6.63 12.23 -3.33
N GLY A 322 6.08 13.41 -3.10
CA GLY A 322 6.60 14.69 -3.57
C GLY A 322 5.76 15.31 -4.67
N PHE A 323 4.88 14.57 -5.36
CA PHE A 323 3.92 15.18 -6.30
C PHE A 323 2.61 15.54 -5.61
N LYS A 324 1.92 14.54 -5.03
CA LYS A 324 0.62 14.74 -4.35
C LYS A 324 0.70 15.66 -3.13
N GLU A 325 1.85 15.72 -2.46
CA GLU A 325 2.09 16.64 -1.34
C GLU A 325 2.15 18.11 -1.79
N PHE A 326 2.48 18.35 -3.05
CA PHE A 326 2.56 19.67 -3.68
C PHE A 326 1.30 20.02 -4.48
N HIS A 327 0.26 19.17 -4.48
CA HIS A 327 -0.99 19.45 -5.20
C HIS A 327 -1.53 20.86 -4.91
N ASP A 328 -1.69 21.20 -3.64
CA ASP A 328 -2.25 22.50 -3.23
C ASP A 328 -1.40 23.68 -3.73
N TYR A 329 -0.07 23.51 -3.79
CA TYR A 329 0.86 24.52 -4.30
C TYR A 329 0.83 24.63 -5.83
N LEU A 330 0.78 23.50 -6.54
CA LEU A 330 0.78 23.43 -8.00
C LEU A 330 -0.52 23.99 -8.61
N MET A 331 -1.62 23.96 -7.86
CA MET A 331 -2.92 24.52 -8.26
C MET A 331 -3.02 26.04 -8.12
N LEU A 332 -2.05 26.68 -7.48
CA LEU A 332 -2.01 28.14 -7.33
C LEU A 332 -1.69 28.81 -8.67
N ASP A 333 -2.27 29.99 -8.89
CA ASP A 333 -1.87 30.89 -9.97
C ASP A 333 -0.50 31.54 -9.69
N THR A 334 0.15 32.01 -10.75
CA THR A 334 1.53 32.51 -10.70
C THR A 334 1.70 33.66 -9.72
N THR A 335 0.70 34.54 -9.60
CA THR A 335 0.72 35.69 -8.69
C THR A 335 0.58 35.27 -7.22
N THR A 336 -0.23 34.25 -6.90
CA THR A 336 -0.37 33.78 -5.51
C THR A 336 0.79 32.89 -5.08
N LYS A 337 1.49 32.22 -6.01
CA LYS A 337 2.73 31.49 -5.70
C LYS A 337 3.83 32.39 -5.14
N GLU A 338 3.95 33.62 -5.66
CA GLU A 338 4.92 34.62 -5.21
C GLU A 338 4.52 35.33 -3.89
N SER A 339 3.25 35.16 -3.47
CA SER A 339 2.74 35.75 -2.24
C SER A 339 3.22 35.02 -0.97
N ASP A 340 3.04 35.67 0.18
CA ASP A 340 3.29 35.07 1.50
C ASP A 340 2.46 33.79 1.73
N GLU A 341 1.23 33.73 1.19
CA GLU A 341 0.38 32.55 1.31
C GLU A 341 0.90 31.39 0.44
N GLY A 342 1.39 31.69 -0.77
CA GLY A 342 2.06 30.71 -1.63
C GLY A 342 3.29 30.10 -0.95
N ASN A 343 4.13 30.95 -0.34
CA ASN A 343 5.28 30.52 0.46
C ASN A 343 4.91 29.64 1.66
N LYS A 344 3.79 29.94 2.32
CA LYS A 344 3.28 29.14 3.44
C LYS A 344 2.77 27.77 2.99
N ILE A 345 2.06 27.71 1.87
CA ILE A 345 1.60 26.45 1.26
C ILE A 345 2.81 25.61 0.82
N LEU A 346 3.80 26.22 0.18
CA LEU A 346 5.04 25.57 -0.22
C LEU A 346 5.77 24.94 0.98
N LYS A 347 5.99 25.70 2.06
CA LYS A 347 6.59 25.19 3.30
C LYS A 347 5.81 24.00 3.86
N ARG A 348 4.48 24.07 3.84
CA ARG A 348 3.61 22.97 4.28
C ARG A 348 3.76 21.73 3.37
N SER A 349 3.83 21.91 2.05
CA SER A 349 4.05 20.83 1.08
C SER A 349 5.39 20.13 1.28
N ILE A 350 6.47 20.89 1.48
CA ILE A 350 7.81 20.34 1.79
C ILE A 350 7.77 19.51 3.07
N GLN A 351 7.16 20.03 4.14
CA GLN A 351 7.04 19.28 5.40
C GLN A 351 6.21 18.01 5.25
N ARG A 352 5.12 18.04 4.47
CA ARG A 352 4.34 16.84 4.14
C ARG A 352 5.18 15.81 3.38
N MET A 353 6.00 16.24 2.42
CA MET A 353 6.88 15.35 1.66
C MET A 353 7.93 14.68 2.58
N LYS A 354 8.55 15.44 3.49
CA LYS A 354 9.48 14.91 4.50
C LYS A 354 8.80 13.84 5.37
N ILE A 355 7.60 14.13 5.89
CA ILE A 355 6.79 13.18 6.67
C ILE A 355 6.46 11.92 5.85
N SER A 356 5.94 12.07 4.64
CA SER A 356 5.59 10.94 3.75
C SER A 356 6.80 10.07 3.44
N THR A 357 7.98 10.66 3.24
CA THR A 357 9.24 9.96 2.99
C THR A 357 9.66 9.13 4.21
N ARG A 358 9.61 9.70 5.42
CA ARG A 358 9.88 8.95 6.67
C ARG A 358 8.91 7.79 6.88
N GLN A 359 7.62 8.02 6.62
CA GLN A 359 6.62 6.96 6.71
C GLN A 359 6.86 5.84 5.69
N TYR A 360 7.32 6.19 4.49
CA TYR A 360 7.67 5.21 3.47
C TYR A 360 8.87 4.36 3.90
N ALA A 361 9.96 4.98 4.40
CA ALA A 361 11.11 4.26 4.96
C ALA A 361 10.70 3.29 6.09
N LYS A 362 9.85 3.73 7.02
CA LYS A 362 9.30 2.88 8.10
C LYS A 362 8.49 1.70 7.55
N ARG A 363 7.68 1.93 6.52
CA ARG A 363 6.92 0.86 5.82
C ARG A 363 7.86 -0.13 5.13
N GLN A 364 8.92 0.34 4.46
CA GLN A 364 9.92 -0.52 3.83
C GLN A 364 10.61 -1.42 4.85
N LEU A 365 11.12 -0.85 5.95
CA LEU A 365 11.81 -1.61 6.99
C LEU A 365 10.88 -2.62 7.67
N LYS A 366 9.61 -2.25 7.90
CA LYS A 366 8.58 -3.18 8.39
C LYS A 366 8.33 -4.32 7.40
N TRP A 367 8.29 -4.01 6.10
CA TRP A 367 8.14 -5.02 5.05
C TRP A 367 9.34 -5.97 5.01
N ILE A 368 10.57 -5.46 4.99
CA ILE A 368 11.80 -6.28 4.99
C ILE A 368 11.79 -7.22 6.19
N ARG A 369 11.58 -6.70 7.41
CA ARG A 369 11.52 -7.51 8.62
C ARG A 369 10.46 -8.60 8.53
N ARG A 370 9.24 -8.28 8.06
CA ARG A 370 8.14 -9.25 7.98
C ARG A 370 8.21 -10.22 6.80
N ARG A 371 8.84 -9.81 5.69
CA ARG A 371 8.73 -10.49 4.39
C ARG A 371 10.05 -11.01 3.84
N PHE A 372 11.19 -10.69 4.45
CA PHE A 372 12.50 -11.17 4.03
C PHE A 372 13.27 -11.79 5.19
N LEU A 373 12.91 -11.45 6.44
CA LEU A 373 13.60 -11.92 7.66
C LEU A 373 12.76 -12.82 8.57
N GLN A 374 11.43 -12.87 8.41
CA GLN A 374 10.60 -13.73 9.24
C GLN A 374 10.50 -15.12 8.61
N SER A 375 11.10 -16.08 9.31
CA SER A 375 11.08 -17.51 8.99
C SER A 375 9.76 -18.11 9.47
N GLY A 376 8.82 -18.23 8.54
CA GLY A 376 7.64 -19.06 8.71
C GLY A 376 7.94 -20.45 8.17
N THR A 377 7.51 -20.69 6.93
CA THR A 377 7.50 -21.99 6.23
C THR A 377 7.96 -21.87 4.77
N ARG A 378 8.89 -20.95 4.47
CA ARG A 378 9.36 -20.71 3.10
C ARG A 378 10.89 -20.73 3.04
N ASP A 379 11.40 -21.07 1.86
CA ASP A 379 12.79 -20.84 1.52
C ASP A 379 13.11 -19.34 1.60
N LEU A 380 14.05 -19.01 2.47
CA LEU A 380 14.60 -17.66 2.59
C LEU A 380 15.96 -17.60 1.90
N PRO A 381 16.26 -16.50 1.19
CA PRO A 381 17.58 -16.31 0.60
C PRO A 381 18.61 -16.05 1.71
N SER A 382 19.89 -16.22 1.41
CA SER A 382 20.98 -15.83 2.33
C SER A 382 20.98 -14.31 2.49
N VAL A 383 20.65 -13.82 3.69
CA VAL A 383 20.59 -12.38 3.98
C VAL A 383 21.77 -11.96 4.86
N PHE A 384 22.56 -11.00 4.38
CA PHE A 384 23.62 -10.34 5.16
C PHE A 384 23.21 -8.91 5.48
N LYS A 385 23.36 -8.52 6.74
CA LYS A 385 23.09 -7.16 7.20
C LYS A 385 24.38 -6.36 7.20
N LEU A 386 24.36 -5.18 6.60
CA LEU A 386 25.45 -4.21 6.69
C LEU A 386 24.92 -2.93 7.32
N GLU A 387 25.65 -2.40 8.29
CA GLU A 387 25.32 -1.10 8.88
C GLU A 387 25.83 0.02 7.98
N THR A 388 24.93 0.94 7.66
CA THR A 388 25.21 2.06 6.77
C THR A 388 25.87 3.16 7.57
N SER A 389 27.03 3.62 7.10
CA SER A 389 27.63 4.88 7.49
C SER A 389 27.52 5.88 6.32
N PHE A 390 27.42 7.17 6.64
CA PHE A 390 27.31 8.25 5.66
C PHE A 390 28.62 9.02 5.44
N ASP A 391 29.65 8.72 6.24
CA ASP A 391 31.01 9.20 6.01
C ASP A 391 31.75 8.25 5.06
N GLU A 392 32.65 8.79 4.23
CA GLU A 392 33.32 7.99 3.19
C GLU A 392 34.15 6.84 3.78
N GLN A 393 34.87 7.07 4.88
CA GLN A 393 35.70 6.04 5.50
C GLN A 393 34.85 4.92 6.12
N GLY A 394 33.78 5.28 6.83
CA GLY A 394 32.84 4.34 7.40
C GLY A 394 32.05 3.58 6.34
N TRP A 395 31.67 4.22 5.22
CA TRP A 395 31.06 3.53 4.08
C TRP A 395 32.00 2.44 3.53
N LEU A 396 33.27 2.78 3.32
CA LEU A 396 34.26 1.83 2.80
C LEU A 396 34.42 0.63 3.76
N ALA A 397 34.62 0.89 5.05
CA ALA A 397 34.89 -0.13 6.05
C ALA A 397 33.66 -0.99 6.42
N GLN A 398 32.47 -0.40 6.50
CA GLN A 398 31.26 -1.07 7.03
C GLN A 398 30.33 -1.60 5.94
N VAL A 399 30.38 -1.02 4.74
CA VAL A 399 29.48 -1.38 3.64
C VAL A 399 30.23 -1.96 2.46
N GLN A 400 31.13 -1.20 1.84
CA GLN A 400 31.74 -1.59 0.56
C GLN A 400 32.64 -2.83 0.69
N GLU A 401 33.66 -2.79 1.56
CA GLU A 401 34.59 -3.91 1.71
C GLU A 401 33.90 -5.20 2.18
N PRO A 402 33.01 -5.17 3.19
CA PRO A 402 32.25 -6.35 3.58
C PRO A 402 31.38 -6.88 2.44
N ALA A 403 30.66 -6.01 1.72
CA ALA A 403 29.84 -6.42 0.58
C ALA A 403 30.67 -7.10 -0.51
N TYR A 404 31.85 -6.57 -0.83
CA TYR A 404 32.76 -7.19 -1.81
C TYR A 404 33.22 -8.58 -1.36
N LYS A 405 33.58 -8.75 -0.09
CA LYS A 405 33.98 -10.06 0.44
C LYS A 405 32.82 -11.06 0.41
N ILE A 406 31.62 -10.65 0.83
CA ILE A 406 30.42 -11.48 0.80
C ILE A 406 30.10 -11.92 -0.62
N VAL A 407 30.08 -10.99 -1.58
CA VAL A 407 29.77 -11.30 -2.98
C VAL A 407 30.84 -12.18 -3.60
N SER A 408 32.13 -11.94 -3.34
CA SER A 408 33.21 -12.81 -3.83
C SER A 408 33.04 -14.25 -3.32
N CYS A 409 32.81 -14.43 -2.02
CA CYS A 409 32.57 -15.76 -1.45
C CYS A 409 31.33 -16.44 -2.06
N PHE A 410 30.23 -15.70 -2.19
CA PHE A 410 28.99 -16.20 -2.79
C PHE A 410 29.18 -16.67 -4.24
N LEU A 411 29.85 -15.87 -5.07
CA LEU A 411 30.11 -16.23 -6.47
C LEU A 411 31.11 -17.39 -6.61
N GLU A 412 32.06 -17.49 -5.68
CA GLU A 412 33.00 -18.61 -5.61
C GLU A 412 32.39 -19.88 -4.98
N GLY A 413 31.16 -19.81 -4.46
CA GLY A 413 30.51 -20.93 -3.79
C GLY A 413 31.11 -21.30 -2.44
N ARG A 414 31.83 -20.38 -1.79
CA ARG A 414 32.40 -20.55 -0.45
C ARG A 414 31.50 -19.91 0.59
N ASP A 415 31.49 -20.49 1.79
CA ASP A 415 30.83 -19.88 2.93
C ASP A 415 31.57 -18.62 3.36
N TYR A 416 30.82 -17.55 3.62
CA TYR A 416 31.36 -16.32 4.19
C TYR A 416 31.41 -16.47 5.72
N PRO A 417 32.56 -16.25 6.37
CA PRO A 417 32.73 -16.49 7.81
C PRO A 417 32.07 -15.42 8.71
N GLY A 418 31.40 -14.43 8.15
CA GLY A 418 30.66 -13.43 8.92
C GLY A 418 29.26 -13.92 9.31
N GLU A 419 28.66 -13.26 10.29
CA GLU A 419 27.32 -13.60 10.79
C GLU A 419 26.26 -13.43 9.69
N LEU A 420 25.74 -14.56 9.20
CA LEU A 420 24.45 -14.59 8.51
C LEU A 420 23.39 -14.12 9.51
N LEU A 421 22.42 -13.31 9.06
CA LEU A 421 21.34 -12.90 9.95
C LEU A 421 20.57 -14.14 10.42
N GLU A 422 20.77 -14.54 11.68
CA GLU A 422 19.98 -15.58 12.30
C GLU A 422 18.54 -15.10 12.44
N PHE A 423 17.64 -15.76 11.70
CA PHE A 423 16.23 -15.43 11.74
C PHE A 423 15.65 -15.85 13.09
N LYS A 424 15.49 -14.88 14.00
CA LYS A 424 14.71 -15.09 15.21
C LYS A 424 13.29 -15.46 14.76
N LYS A 425 12.86 -16.71 15.03
CA LYS A 425 11.44 -16.99 15.21
C LYS A 425 10.98 -15.96 16.25
N GLU A 426 9.92 -15.20 15.97
CA GLU A 426 9.28 -14.48 17.08
C GLU A 426 9.04 -15.55 18.18
N PRO A 427 9.29 -15.26 19.47
CA PRO A 427 8.72 -16.13 20.49
C PRO A 427 7.26 -16.29 20.11
N GLU A 428 6.73 -17.51 20.18
CA GLU A 428 5.31 -17.77 20.04
C GLU A 428 4.58 -16.78 20.96
N LYS A 429 4.27 -15.58 20.45
CA LYS A 429 3.16 -14.80 20.94
C LYS A 429 2.05 -15.75 20.63
N GLN A 430 1.64 -16.43 21.70
CA GLN A 430 0.68 -17.50 21.75
C GLN A 430 -0.08 -17.51 20.44
N GLU A 431 0.01 -18.60 19.70
CA GLU A 431 -1.08 -19.03 18.84
C GLU A 431 -2.32 -19.25 19.73
N ALA A 432 -2.72 -18.24 20.51
CA ALA A 432 -4.02 -18.02 21.04
C ALA A 432 -4.84 -17.80 19.79
N VAL A 433 -5.26 -18.93 19.21
CA VAL A 433 -6.46 -19.05 18.40
C VAL A 433 -6.64 -17.78 17.58
N ASN A 434 -5.77 -17.57 16.59
CA ASN A 434 -6.11 -16.68 15.49
C ASN A 434 -7.26 -17.39 14.77
N ASN A 435 -8.44 -17.34 15.37
CA ASN A 435 -9.66 -17.46 14.63
C ASN A 435 -9.61 -16.23 13.70
N PRO A 436 -9.40 -16.41 12.38
CA PRO A 436 -9.43 -15.29 11.44
C PRO A 436 -10.86 -14.71 11.31
N GLY A 437 -11.77 -15.15 12.17
CA GLY A 437 -13.09 -14.61 12.37
C GLY A 437 -13.10 -13.09 12.42
N LYS A 438 -14.13 -12.54 11.78
CA LYS A 438 -14.45 -11.13 11.83
C LYS A 438 -15.14 -10.85 13.15
N HIS A 439 -14.68 -9.79 13.80
CA HIS A 439 -15.28 -9.29 15.03
C HIS A 439 -15.81 -7.89 14.77
N TYR A 440 -17.03 -7.61 15.22
CA TYR A 440 -17.64 -6.29 15.07
C TYR A 440 -17.84 -5.65 16.44
N CYS A 441 -17.48 -4.38 16.55
CA CYS A 441 -17.74 -3.58 17.74
C CYS A 441 -18.94 -2.67 17.50
N GLU A 442 -20.07 -2.99 18.12
CA GLU A 442 -21.32 -2.22 18.03
C GLU A 442 -21.18 -0.79 18.58
N ILE A 443 -20.37 -0.61 19.62
CA ILE A 443 -20.15 0.69 20.29
C ILE A 443 -19.45 1.69 19.36
N CYS A 444 -18.49 1.20 18.58
CA CYS A 444 -17.65 2.04 17.73
C CYS A 444 -18.00 1.95 16.25
N ASP A 445 -18.97 1.09 15.89
CA ASP A 445 -19.36 0.76 14.51
C ASP A 445 -18.14 0.42 13.63
N ARG A 446 -17.40 -0.61 14.05
CA ARG A 446 -16.12 -1.01 13.42
C ARG A 446 -15.93 -2.51 13.37
N THR A 447 -15.49 -2.99 12.21
CA THR A 447 -15.07 -4.37 11.99
C THR A 447 -13.56 -4.53 12.23
N PHE A 448 -13.18 -5.63 12.87
CA PHE A 448 -11.82 -6.06 13.15
C PHE A 448 -11.63 -7.49 12.65
N ILE A 449 -10.41 -7.83 12.25
CA ILE A 449 -10.04 -9.18 11.82
C ILE A 449 -9.12 -9.77 12.88
N GLY A 450 -9.49 -10.93 13.42
CA GLY A 450 -8.76 -11.59 14.49
C GLY A 450 -9.07 -11.03 15.89
N SER A 451 -9.09 -11.94 16.85
CA SER A 451 -9.37 -11.73 18.27
C SER A 451 -8.48 -10.66 18.90
N PHE A 452 -7.18 -10.69 18.60
CA PHE A 452 -6.22 -9.72 19.15
C PHE A 452 -6.56 -8.26 18.82
N ASN A 453 -7.00 -7.98 17.58
CA ASN A 453 -7.28 -6.62 17.14
C ASN A 453 -8.53 -6.04 17.81
N ILE A 454 -9.56 -6.87 18.03
CA ILE A 454 -10.77 -6.45 18.76
C ILE A 454 -10.49 -6.27 20.25
N GLU A 455 -9.71 -7.16 20.87
CA GLU A 455 -9.29 -7.02 22.27
C GLU A 455 -8.51 -5.72 22.50
N SER A 456 -7.51 -5.46 21.65
CA SER A 456 -6.76 -4.20 21.68
C SER A 456 -7.66 -2.97 21.46
N HIS A 457 -8.66 -3.09 20.59
CA HIS A 457 -9.65 -2.03 20.38
C HIS A 457 -10.50 -1.76 21.62
N ILE A 458 -11.05 -2.79 22.26
CA ILE A 458 -11.90 -2.66 23.46
C ILE A 458 -11.11 -1.98 24.59
N MET A 459 -9.83 -2.31 24.73
CA MET A 459 -8.94 -1.69 25.73
C MET A 459 -8.53 -0.25 25.39
N SER A 460 -8.77 0.21 24.16
CA SER A 460 -8.34 1.53 23.69
C SER A 460 -9.09 2.68 24.38
N LYS A 461 -8.38 3.80 24.61
CA LYS A 461 -8.97 5.03 25.18
C LYS A 461 -10.16 5.54 24.35
N ARG A 462 -10.13 5.34 23.03
CA ARG A 462 -11.20 5.78 22.13
C ARG A 462 -12.47 4.95 22.31
N HIS A 463 -12.34 3.63 22.42
CA HIS A 463 -13.47 2.75 22.69
C HIS A 463 -14.11 3.09 24.03
N ARG A 464 -13.29 3.18 25.08
CA ARG A 464 -13.74 3.52 26.43
C ARG A 464 -14.50 4.84 26.50
N LYS A 465 -13.96 5.91 25.89
CA LYS A 465 -14.64 7.21 25.81
C LYS A 465 -15.96 7.15 25.05
N THR A 466 -16.03 6.34 23.99
CA THR A 466 -17.25 6.20 23.18
C THR A 466 -18.31 5.41 23.94
N ALA A 467 -17.91 4.34 24.62
CA ALA A 467 -18.77 3.56 25.52
C ALA A 467 -19.30 4.40 26.68
N GLU A 468 -18.45 5.19 27.33
CA GLU A 468 -18.83 6.15 28.38
C GLU A 468 -19.81 7.21 27.87
N LYS A 469 -19.61 7.73 26.66
CA LYS A 469 -20.53 8.70 26.06
C LYS A 469 -21.90 8.08 25.76
N LEU A 470 -21.93 6.84 25.28
CA LEU A 470 -23.16 6.10 25.03
C LEU A 470 -23.89 5.73 26.31
N SER A 471 -23.18 5.33 27.37
CA SER A 471 -23.80 5.03 28.67
C SER A 471 -24.39 6.30 29.33
N ARG A 472 -23.71 7.44 29.24
CA ARG A 472 -24.24 8.75 29.69
C ARG A 472 -25.50 9.15 28.92
N LYS A 473 -25.51 8.99 27.60
CA LYS A 473 -26.71 9.27 26.78
C LYS A 473 -27.87 8.33 27.11
N LYS A 474 -27.60 7.06 27.43
CA LYS A 474 -28.65 6.12 27.86
C LYS A 474 -29.24 6.52 29.21
N ARG A 475 -28.40 6.95 30.17
CA ARG A 475 -28.87 7.45 31.48
C ARG A 475 -29.73 8.72 31.36
N GLN A 476 -29.29 9.69 30.55
CA GLN A 476 -30.07 10.89 30.30
C GLN A 476 -31.43 10.58 29.67
N ARG A 477 -31.49 9.66 28.69
CA ARG A 477 -32.78 9.24 28.12
C ARG A 477 -33.68 8.55 29.14
N THR A 478 -33.14 7.67 29.98
CA THR A 478 -33.95 7.02 31.03
C THR A 478 -34.46 8.02 32.06
N ASP A 479 -33.68 9.06 32.38
CA ASP A 479 -34.11 10.12 33.29
C ASP A 479 -35.20 10.99 32.62
N ASP A 480 -35.03 11.35 31.34
CA ASP A 480 -36.03 12.08 30.53
C ASP A 480 -37.34 11.27 30.35
N ASP A 481 -37.25 9.95 30.15
CA ASP A 481 -38.38 9.05 29.99
C ASP A 481 -39.15 8.89 31.33
N LEU A 482 -38.45 8.84 32.47
CA LEU A 482 -39.06 8.81 33.81
C LEU A 482 -39.74 10.14 34.17
N GLU A 483 -39.17 11.28 33.77
CA GLU A 483 -39.81 12.59 33.93
C GLU A 483 -41.06 12.73 33.04
N ALA A 484 -41.03 12.20 31.82
CA ALA A 484 -42.20 12.17 30.93
C ALA A 484 -43.34 11.32 31.49
N GLU A 485 -43.05 10.11 32.00
CA GLU A 485 -44.05 9.24 32.65
C GLU A 485 -44.63 9.86 33.95
N ALA A 486 -43.81 10.58 34.72
CA ALA A 486 -44.27 11.33 35.89
C ALA A 486 -45.22 12.50 35.51
N SER A 487 -44.98 13.14 34.36
CA SER A 487 -45.86 14.21 33.84
C SER A 487 -47.21 13.67 33.31
N GLU A 488 -47.22 12.51 32.65
CA GLU A 488 -48.45 11.87 32.18
C GLU A 488 -49.30 11.32 33.33
N THR A 489 -48.68 10.81 34.39
CA THR A 489 -49.40 10.35 35.59
C THR A 489 -49.97 11.51 36.42
N ALA A 490 -49.31 12.67 36.46
CA ALA A 490 -49.87 13.89 37.06
C ALA A 490 -51.10 14.44 36.30
N THR A 491 -51.19 14.20 34.99
CA THR A 491 -52.30 14.68 34.15
C THR A 491 -53.56 13.79 34.26
N LYS A 492 -53.44 12.56 34.79
CA LYS A 492 -54.57 11.59 34.93
C LYS A 492 -55.22 11.55 36.32
N LEU A 493 -54.78 12.39 37.27
CA LEU A 493 -55.39 12.55 38.59
C LEU A 493 -55.99 13.96 38.74
N SER A 494 -57.08 14.21 38.02
CA SER A 494 -58.03 15.29 38.35
C SER A 494 -59.40 14.65 38.63
N PRO A 495 -60.04 14.92 39.78
CA PRO A 495 -61.26 14.20 40.17
C PRO A 495 -62.48 14.66 39.34
N PRO A 496 -63.48 13.78 39.13
CA PRO A 496 -64.66 14.12 38.34
C PRO A 496 -65.59 15.07 39.11
N ASN A 497 -65.98 16.18 38.46
CA ASN A 497 -67.00 17.09 38.94
C ASN A 497 -68.36 16.38 38.96
N VAL A 498 -68.96 16.24 40.15
CA VAL A 498 -70.34 15.78 40.35
C VAL A 498 -71.17 17.00 40.69
N ASP A 499 -72.02 17.43 39.75
CA ASP A 499 -73.04 18.46 39.97
C ASP A 499 -74.18 17.89 40.83
N ILE A 500 -74.33 18.41 42.06
CA ILE A 500 -75.54 18.20 42.89
C ILE A 500 -76.12 19.57 43.20
N GLN A 501 -77.29 19.84 42.64
CA GLN A 501 -78.14 21.00 42.92
C GLN A 501 -78.90 20.80 44.24
N ILE A 502 -78.79 21.72 45.20
CA ILE A 502 -79.73 21.89 46.32
C ILE A 502 -79.99 23.41 46.55
N PRO A 503 -81.22 23.83 46.92
CA PRO A 503 -81.78 25.17 46.62
C PRO A 503 -81.48 26.28 47.63
N ARG A 504 -81.81 27.51 47.20
CA ARG A 504 -81.72 28.81 47.89
C ARG A 504 -82.78 28.98 48.98
N GLU A 505 -82.35 29.45 50.15
CA GLU A 505 -83.00 30.25 51.20
C GLU A 505 -81.92 30.40 52.30
N GLU A 506 -81.67 31.46 53.05
CA GLU A 506 -82.05 32.86 53.11
C GLU A 506 -81.08 33.46 54.18
N LEU A 507 -80.94 34.80 54.23
CA LEU A 507 -80.51 35.59 55.40
C LEU A 507 -79.00 35.75 55.74
N ASN A 508 -78.51 36.96 55.43
CA ASN A 508 -77.92 37.95 56.34
C ASN A 508 -76.94 37.48 57.43
N MET A 509 -75.71 38.01 57.42
CA MET A 509 -75.24 39.03 58.38
C MET A 509 -73.73 39.27 58.25
N GLU A 510 -73.38 40.56 58.31
CA GLU A 510 -72.15 41.14 58.89
C GLU A 510 -70.81 40.87 58.19
N GLN A 511 -70.20 41.88 57.56
CA GLN A 511 -69.47 43.00 58.16
C GLN A 511 -68.11 42.61 58.78
N GLU A 512 -67.10 43.24 58.16
CA GLU A 512 -65.98 43.93 58.82
C GLU A 512 -64.67 43.19 59.14
N ALA A 513 -63.62 44.00 58.97
CA ALA A 513 -62.22 43.89 59.37
C ALA A 513 -61.28 43.12 58.42
N ASN A 514 -60.15 43.68 57.98
CA ASN A 514 -59.63 45.04 58.11
C ASN A 514 -58.41 45.13 57.19
N ASP A 515 -58.31 46.25 56.49
CA ASP A 515 -57.08 46.79 55.92
C ASP A 515 -56.03 47.05 57.00
N CYS A 516 -54.75 46.80 56.66
CA CYS A 516 -53.50 47.41 57.16
C CYS A 516 -52.40 46.34 57.22
N THR A 517 -51.17 46.53 56.72
CA THR A 517 -50.43 47.76 56.47
C THR A 517 -49.28 47.48 55.52
N ASN A 518 -49.04 48.47 54.67
CA ASN A 518 -47.92 48.58 53.76
C ASN A 518 -46.80 49.39 54.45
N LYS A 519 -45.54 49.00 54.21
CA LYS A 519 -44.30 49.79 54.31
C LYS A 519 -43.81 50.31 55.67
N ALA A 520 -42.56 49.93 56.01
CA ALA A 520 -41.55 50.90 56.42
C ALA A 520 -40.12 50.40 56.06
N HIS A 521 -39.37 51.26 55.38
CA HIS A 521 -37.96 51.15 55.04
C HIS A 521 -37.04 51.29 56.26
N ASN A 522 -35.92 50.56 56.27
CA ASN A 522 -34.56 51.13 56.16
C ASN A 522 -33.52 50.02 55.97
#